data_AF-A0A7Y3EVV1-F1
#
_entry.id   AF-A0A7Y3EVV1-F1
#
_cell.length_a   1.000
_cell.length_b   1.000
_cell.length_c   1.000
_cell.angle_alpha   90.00
_cell.angle_beta   90.00
_cell.angle_gamma   90.00
#
_symmetry.space_group_name_H-M   'P 1'
#
loop_
_entity.id
_entity.type
_entity.pdbx_description
1 polymer ?
#
loop_
_entity_poly.entity_id
_entity_poly.type
_entity_poly.pdbx_seq_one_letter_code
_entity_poly.pdbx_strand_id
1 'polypeptide(L)'
;MSKKALSAGELSHRETAEFIVELFHRIIIHHALWFTEVRHQMGMERALKILHTASRKSYDIQMKHLAKLLGFEMEDGIPAPLLEMDLDSLQNLKERLAKNWLVNDGVWFQSIEFTEGMNEAKRCNDSCWAHFSPFEAASIKHMLDLPENAGLDGLKRALGFRVYESINVQSISEETTDSFVFQMNECRVQEARKRRGLDDYPCKSAGLVEYSYFARSIDKRIETECIGCPPDKHPEDWYCAWKFSLNEK
;
A
#
# COMPACT_ATOMS: atom_id res chain seq x y z
N MET A 1 0.02 -45.66 -1.61
CA MET A 1 -0.38 -44.41 -0.94
C MET A 1 0.84 -43.86 -0.23
N SER A 2 1.31 -42.65 -0.57
CA SER A 2 2.42 -42.03 0.16
C SER A 2 2.01 -41.86 1.62
N LYS A 3 2.85 -42.28 2.56
CA LYS A 3 2.60 -42.09 3.99
C LYS A 3 2.60 -40.59 4.26
N LYS A 4 1.46 -40.02 4.64
CA LYS A 4 1.38 -38.59 5.00
C LYS A 4 2.25 -38.34 6.24
N ALA A 5 3.10 -37.32 6.19
CA ALA A 5 3.89 -36.89 7.34
C ALA A 5 2.97 -36.52 8.52
N LEU A 6 3.34 -36.93 9.73
CA LEU A 6 2.60 -36.65 10.97
C LEU A 6 3.19 -35.48 11.76
N SER A 7 4.41 -35.07 11.42
CA SER A 7 5.07 -33.90 12.02
C SER A 7 5.97 -33.20 11.00
N ALA A 8 6.32 -31.93 11.28
CA ALA A 8 7.21 -31.16 10.41
C ALA A 8 8.61 -31.79 10.26
N GLY A 9 9.05 -32.61 11.22
CA GLY A 9 10.33 -33.32 11.16
C GLY A 9 10.34 -34.52 10.21
N GLU A 10 9.18 -34.95 9.71
CA GLU A 10 9.04 -36.07 8.77
C GLU A 10 8.90 -35.62 7.31
N LEU A 11 8.90 -34.30 7.06
CA LEU A 11 8.73 -33.75 5.72
C LEU A 11 9.91 -34.15 4.83
N SER A 12 9.62 -34.55 3.60
CA SER A 12 10.63 -34.68 2.55
C SER A 12 11.29 -33.34 2.24
N HIS A 13 12.36 -33.36 1.45
CA HIS A 13 13.03 -32.13 1.02
C HIS A 13 12.06 -31.14 0.36
N ARG A 14 11.22 -31.62 -0.57
CA ARG A 14 10.25 -30.77 -1.27
C ARG A 14 9.19 -30.23 -0.32
N GLU A 15 8.62 -31.08 0.53
CA GLU A 15 7.59 -30.66 1.49
C GLU A 15 8.17 -29.66 2.51
N THR A 16 9.44 -29.80 2.89
CA THR A 16 10.13 -28.85 3.76
C THR A 16 10.27 -27.49 3.07
N ALA A 17 10.63 -27.46 1.79
CA ALA A 17 10.71 -26.21 1.02
C ALA A 17 9.32 -25.53 0.89
N GLU A 18 8.27 -26.31 0.61
CA GLU A 18 6.88 -25.81 0.58
C GLU A 18 6.45 -25.28 1.96
N PHE A 19 6.81 -25.98 3.04
CA PHE A 19 6.53 -25.56 4.41
C PHE A 19 7.21 -24.25 4.78
N ILE A 20 8.43 -23.97 4.28
CA ILE A 20 9.11 -22.68 4.51
C ILE A 20 8.33 -21.51 3.89
N VAL A 21 7.79 -21.67 2.67
CA VAL A 21 6.95 -20.65 2.02
C VAL A 21 5.71 -20.37 2.86
N GLU A 22 5.07 -21.41 3.38
CA GLU A 22 3.92 -21.30 4.28
C GLU A 22 4.26 -20.59 5.60
N LEU A 23 5.46 -20.80 6.16
CA LEU A 23 5.90 -20.10 7.36
C LEU A 23 6.03 -18.59 7.12
N PHE A 24 6.56 -18.15 5.98
CA PHE A 24 6.60 -16.72 5.63
C PHE A 24 5.20 -16.12 5.55
N HIS A 25 4.26 -16.81 4.90
CA HIS A 25 2.87 -16.36 4.84
C HIS A 25 2.25 -16.21 6.24
N ARG A 26 2.43 -17.20 7.12
CA ARG A 26 1.95 -17.14 8.51
C ARG A 26 2.55 -15.99 9.30
N ILE A 27 3.83 -15.68 9.09
CA ILE A 27 4.49 -14.53 9.73
C ILE A 27 3.83 -13.21 9.27
N ILE A 28 3.59 -13.04 7.97
CA ILE A 28 2.96 -11.84 7.41
C ILE A 28 1.55 -11.66 7.97
N ILE A 29 0.72 -12.71 7.92
CA ILE A 29 -0.65 -12.66 8.44
C ILE A 29 -0.66 -12.41 9.96
N HIS A 30 0.18 -13.08 10.73
CA HIS A 30 0.25 -12.89 12.18
C HIS A 30 0.67 -11.46 12.55
N HIS A 31 1.63 -10.88 11.81
CA HIS A 31 2.03 -9.48 12.00
C HIS A 31 0.87 -8.50 11.70
N ALA A 32 0.12 -8.73 10.62
CA ALA A 32 -1.06 -7.93 10.29
C ALA A 32 -2.19 -8.09 11.33
N LEU A 33 -2.38 -9.28 11.88
CA LEU A 33 -3.36 -9.53 12.96
C LEU A 33 -2.97 -8.82 14.26
N TRP A 34 -1.70 -8.82 14.64
CA TRP A 34 -1.21 -8.03 15.77
C TRP A 34 -1.53 -6.55 15.60
N PHE A 35 -1.25 -5.99 14.42
CA PHE A 35 -1.58 -4.60 14.14
C PHE A 35 -3.09 -4.34 14.20
N THR A 36 -3.89 -5.26 13.67
CA THR A 36 -5.36 -5.19 13.69
C THR A 36 -5.89 -5.16 15.13
N GLU A 37 -5.40 -6.02 16.00
CA GLU A 37 -5.81 -6.07 17.41
C GLU A 37 -5.34 -4.83 18.18
N VAL A 38 -4.09 -4.38 18.00
CA VAL A 38 -3.62 -3.15 18.64
C VAL A 38 -4.47 -1.95 18.20
N ARG A 39 -4.83 -1.87 16.92
CA ARG A 39 -5.76 -0.84 16.42
C ARG A 39 -7.13 -0.95 17.07
N HIS A 40 -7.69 -2.16 17.18
CA HIS A 40 -9.00 -2.39 17.77
C HIS A 40 -9.03 -2.02 19.27
N GLN A 41 -8.01 -2.43 20.02
CA GLN A 41 -7.95 -2.26 21.47
C GLN A 41 -7.46 -0.87 21.91
N MET A 42 -6.60 -0.23 21.12
CA MET A 42 -5.85 0.97 21.54
C MET A 42 -6.04 2.18 20.63
N GLY A 43 -6.81 2.04 19.54
CA GLY A 43 -7.04 3.08 18.56
C GLY A 43 -5.89 3.24 17.54
N MET A 44 -6.22 3.83 16.39
CA MET A 44 -5.31 3.91 15.24
C MET A 44 -4.04 4.72 15.52
N GLU A 45 -4.15 5.89 16.15
CA GLU A 45 -2.99 6.76 16.39
C GLU A 45 -1.91 6.06 17.24
N ARG A 46 -2.33 5.38 18.31
CA ARG A 46 -1.41 4.60 19.16
C ARG A 46 -0.90 3.36 18.44
N ALA A 47 -1.74 2.69 17.66
CA ALA A 47 -1.35 1.52 16.88
C ALA A 47 -0.25 1.84 15.86
N LEU A 48 -0.32 2.99 15.18
CA LEU A 48 0.71 3.42 14.23
C LEU A 48 2.07 3.66 14.89
N LYS A 49 2.08 4.32 16.06
CA LYS A 49 3.31 4.54 16.86
C LYS A 49 3.94 3.21 17.30
N ILE A 50 3.12 2.27 17.76
CA ILE A 50 3.57 0.93 18.17
C ILE A 50 4.07 0.15 16.95
N LEU A 51 3.32 0.16 15.84
CA LEU A 51 3.68 -0.54 14.60
C LEU A 51 5.03 -0.06 14.09
N HIS A 52 5.31 1.24 14.07
CA HIS A 52 6.61 1.76 13.64
C HIS A 52 7.79 1.17 14.43
N THR A 53 7.62 1.05 15.76
CA THR A 53 8.65 0.43 16.61
C THR A 53 8.76 -1.08 16.38
N ALA A 54 7.60 -1.76 16.30
CA ALA A 54 7.52 -3.21 16.17
C ALA A 54 8.05 -3.68 14.80
N SER A 55 7.69 -3.00 13.72
CA SER A 55 8.09 -3.36 12.36
C SER A 55 9.60 -3.27 12.17
N ARG A 56 10.23 -2.17 12.61
CA ARG A 56 11.69 -1.99 12.57
C ARG A 56 12.42 -3.08 13.36
N LYS A 57 12.06 -3.25 14.64
CA LYS A 57 12.71 -4.26 15.50
C LYS A 57 12.52 -5.68 14.95
N SER A 58 11.31 -6.01 14.52
CA SER A 58 10.98 -7.33 13.98
C SER A 58 11.74 -7.60 12.68
N TYR A 59 11.80 -6.61 11.78
CA TYR A 59 12.56 -6.69 10.54
C TYR A 59 14.05 -6.89 10.82
N ASP A 60 14.66 -6.07 11.68
CA ASP A 60 16.09 -6.15 11.98
C ASP A 60 16.47 -7.53 12.54
N ILE A 61 15.67 -8.09 13.44
CA ILE A 61 15.91 -9.41 14.03
C ILE A 61 15.79 -10.50 12.96
N GLN A 62 14.71 -10.48 12.18
CA GLN A 62 14.47 -11.49 11.14
C GLN A 62 15.54 -11.45 10.06
N MET A 63 15.90 -10.26 9.58
CA MET A 63 16.92 -10.08 8.55
C MET A 63 18.29 -10.47 9.04
N LYS A 64 18.69 -10.16 10.28
CA LYS A 64 19.98 -10.63 10.82
C LYS A 64 20.10 -12.16 10.82
N HIS A 65 19.02 -12.87 11.15
CA HIS A 65 19.00 -14.33 11.10
C HIS A 65 19.10 -14.86 9.66
N LEU A 66 18.34 -14.27 8.73
CA LEU A 66 18.35 -14.68 7.33
C LEU A 66 19.65 -14.32 6.62
N ALA A 67 20.22 -13.15 6.89
CA ALA A 67 21.53 -12.69 6.43
C ALA A 67 22.63 -13.70 6.78
N LYS A 68 22.69 -14.12 8.05
CA LYS A 68 23.63 -15.13 8.52
C LYS A 68 23.43 -16.50 7.82
N LEU A 69 22.19 -16.89 7.58
CA LEU A 69 21.88 -18.19 6.97
C LEU A 69 22.14 -18.22 5.46
N LEU A 70 21.82 -17.12 4.76
CA LEU A 70 21.87 -17.01 3.31
C LEU A 70 23.18 -16.38 2.80
N GLY A 71 24.04 -15.90 3.70
CA GLY A 71 25.39 -15.45 3.37
C GLY A 71 25.46 -14.03 2.80
N PHE A 72 24.62 -13.11 3.27
CA PHE A 72 24.70 -11.69 2.94
C PHE A 72 24.87 -10.82 4.19
N GLU A 73 25.37 -9.59 4.02
CA GLU A 73 25.56 -8.63 5.10
C GLU A 73 24.41 -7.63 5.20
N MET A 74 24.31 -6.94 6.35
CA MET A 74 23.34 -5.87 6.60
C MET A 74 24.12 -4.59 6.93
N GLU A 75 23.79 -3.48 6.27
CA GLU A 75 24.35 -2.15 6.51
C GLU A 75 23.21 -1.19 6.88
N ASP A 76 23.27 -0.62 8.10
CA ASP A 76 22.26 0.31 8.63
C ASP A 76 20.79 -0.15 8.49
N GLY A 77 20.57 -1.47 8.59
CA GLY A 77 19.25 -2.07 8.45
C GLY A 77 18.83 -2.30 6.99
N ILE A 78 19.76 -2.23 6.04
CA ILE A 78 19.52 -2.52 4.63
C ILE A 78 20.37 -3.73 4.23
N PRO A 79 19.83 -4.74 3.53
CA PRO A 79 20.62 -5.82 2.95
C PRO A 79 21.67 -5.26 1.99
N ALA A 80 22.95 -5.58 2.20
CA ALA A 80 24.05 -5.13 1.35
C ALA A 80 23.82 -5.41 -0.16
N PRO A 81 23.23 -6.55 -0.56
CA PRO A 81 22.90 -6.78 -1.97
C PRO A 81 21.98 -5.72 -2.60
N LEU A 82 21.13 -5.02 -1.82
CA LEU A 82 20.33 -3.91 -2.35
C LEU A 82 21.18 -2.64 -2.54
N LEU A 83 22.16 -2.39 -1.67
CA LEU A 83 23.05 -1.24 -1.78
C LEU A 83 24.06 -1.37 -2.93
N GLU A 84 24.38 -2.61 -3.31
CA GLU A 84 25.29 -2.94 -4.41
C GLU A 84 24.62 -2.87 -5.79
N MET A 85 23.28 -2.80 -5.86
CA MET A 85 22.56 -2.67 -7.12
C MET A 85 22.75 -1.28 -7.74
N ASP A 86 22.87 -1.22 -9.06
CA ASP A 86 22.79 0.05 -9.78
C ASP A 86 21.40 0.68 -9.67
N LEU A 87 21.33 1.98 -9.96
CA LEU A 87 20.10 2.77 -9.81
C LEU A 87 18.96 2.24 -10.69
N ASP A 88 19.26 1.81 -11.92
CA ASP A 88 18.26 1.29 -12.85
C ASP A 88 17.64 -0.02 -12.31
N SER A 89 18.46 -0.89 -11.74
CA SER A 89 18.04 -2.15 -11.12
C SER A 89 17.22 -1.92 -9.86
N LEU A 90 17.57 -0.91 -9.05
CA LEU A 90 16.78 -0.49 -7.89
C LEU A 90 15.42 0.07 -8.29
N GLN A 91 15.37 0.93 -9.31
CA GLN A 91 14.12 1.43 -9.87
C GLN A 91 13.26 0.29 -10.43
N ASN A 92 13.90 -0.66 -11.11
CA ASN A 92 13.27 -1.85 -11.65
C ASN A 92 12.61 -2.67 -10.54
N LEU A 93 13.34 -2.94 -9.45
CA LEU A 93 12.84 -3.65 -8.29
C LEU A 93 11.69 -2.90 -7.61
N LYS A 94 11.82 -1.58 -7.41
CA LYS A 94 10.76 -0.73 -6.85
C LYS A 94 9.46 -0.85 -7.64
N GLU A 95 9.53 -0.72 -8.97
CA GLU A 95 8.37 -0.86 -9.86
C GLU A 95 7.75 -2.27 -9.77
N ARG A 96 8.57 -3.32 -9.64
CA ARG A 96 8.11 -4.72 -9.53
C ARG A 96 7.36 -4.94 -8.22
N LEU A 97 7.86 -4.40 -7.12
CA LEU A 97 7.20 -4.47 -5.82
C LEU A 97 5.84 -3.75 -5.84
N ALA A 98 5.77 -2.57 -6.44
CA ALA A 98 4.50 -1.85 -6.62
C ALA A 98 3.49 -2.63 -7.49
N LYS A 99 3.95 -3.25 -8.59
CA LYS A 99 3.11 -4.15 -9.40
C LYS A 99 2.63 -5.36 -8.62
N ASN A 100 3.50 -5.98 -7.81
CA ASN A 100 3.14 -7.14 -6.98
C ASN A 100 2.08 -6.77 -5.93
N TRP A 101 2.21 -5.60 -5.30
CA TRP A 101 1.17 -5.07 -4.41
C TRP A 101 -0.18 -4.98 -5.15
N LEU A 102 -0.21 -4.37 -6.34
CA LEU A 102 -1.45 -4.22 -7.11
C LEU A 102 -2.04 -5.56 -7.54
N VAL A 103 -1.20 -6.53 -7.92
CA VAL A 103 -1.66 -7.90 -8.24
C VAL A 103 -2.30 -8.54 -7.01
N ASN A 104 -1.68 -8.43 -5.83
CA ASN A 104 -2.22 -9.00 -4.61
C ASN A 104 -3.57 -8.37 -4.23
N ASP A 105 -3.70 -7.05 -4.36
CA ASP A 105 -4.96 -6.33 -4.15
C ASP A 105 -6.06 -6.86 -5.10
N GLY A 106 -5.74 -7.00 -6.39
CA GLY A 106 -6.64 -7.58 -7.39
C GLY A 106 -7.02 -9.04 -7.12
N VAL A 107 -6.08 -9.88 -6.65
CA VAL A 107 -6.35 -11.29 -6.31
C VAL A 107 -7.33 -11.40 -5.13
N TRP A 108 -7.16 -10.57 -4.10
CA TRP A 108 -8.11 -10.52 -2.98
C TRP A 108 -9.49 -10.06 -3.45
N PHE A 109 -9.54 -8.99 -4.24
CA PHE A 109 -10.79 -8.47 -4.80
C PHE A 109 -11.53 -9.54 -5.59
N GLN A 110 -10.85 -10.19 -6.53
CA GLN A 110 -11.43 -11.22 -7.40
C GLN A 110 -11.86 -12.45 -6.62
N SER A 111 -11.08 -12.86 -5.62
CA SER A 111 -11.41 -14.02 -4.80
C SER A 111 -12.74 -13.81 -4.06
N ILE A 112 -12.97 -12.62 -3.50
CA ILE A 112 -14.24 -12.25 -2.86
C ILE A 112 -15.34 -12.06 -3.90
N GLU A 113 -15.06 -11.41 -5.03
CA GLU A 113 -16.04 -11.21 -6.10
C GLU A 113 -16.58 -12.55 -6.62
N PHE A 114 -15.71 -13.53 -6.83
CA PHE A 114 -16.10 -14.84 -7.36
C PHE A 114 -16.88 -15.70 -6.36
N THR A 115 -16.71 -15.49 -5.05
CA THR A 115 -17.41 -16.28 -4.02
C THR A 115 -18.63 -15.57 -3.43
N GLU A 116 -18.55 -14.26 -3.20
CA GLU A 116 -19.56 -13.45 -2.49
C GLU A 116 -20.17 -12.32 -3.35
N GLY A 117 -19.60 -12.04 -4.53
CA GLY A 117 -20.09 -11.03 -5.46
C GLY A 117 -19.46 -9.63 -5.32
N MET A 118 -19.74 -8.78 -6.32
CA MET A 118 -19.14 -7.45 -6.47
C MET A 118 -19.34 -6.52 -5.26
N ASN A 119 -20.52 -6.54 -4.65
CA ASN A 119 -20.83 -5.65 -3.52
C ASN A 119 -19.93 -5.95 -2.31
N GLU A 120 -19.72 -7.24 -2.01
CA GLU A 120 -18.85 -7.66 -0.91
C GLU A 120 -17.38 -7.38 -1.21
N ALA A 121 -16.94 -7.63 -2.44
CA ALA A 121 -15.59 -7.28 -2.87
C ALA A 121 -15.30 -5.77 -2.72
N LYS A 122 -16.22 -4.91 -3.17
CA LYS A 122 -16.11 -3.45 -2.99
C LYS A 122 -16.14 -3.04 -1.52
N ARG A 123 -17.02 -3.63 -0.71
CA ARG A 123 -17.11 -3.32 0.72
C ARG A 123 -15.81 -3.66 1.46
N CYS A 124 -15.24 -4.84 1.18
CA CYS A 124 -13.96 -5.26 1.74
C CYS A 124 -12.81 -4.38 1.26
N ASN A 125 -12.76 -4.05 -0.04
CA ASN A 125 -11.76 -3.16 -0.62
C ASN A 125 -11.79 -1.77 0.02
N ASP A 126 -12.95 -1.13 0.07
CA ASP A 126 -13.09 0.22 0.60
C ASP A 126 -12.72 0.27 2.09
N SER A 127 -13.08 -0.79 2.83
CA SER A 127 -12.67 -0.95 4.24
C SER A 127 -11.16 -1.17 4.40
N CYS A 128 -10.54 -1.92 3.48
CA CYS A 128 -9.09 -2.09 3.45
C CYS A 128 -8.39 -0.74 3.26
N TRP A 129 -8.85 0.07 2.31
CA TRP A 129 -8.30 1.41 2.05
C TRP A 129 -8.50 2.38 3.23
N ALA A 130 -9.61 2.29 3.97
CA ALA A 130 -9.83 3.06 5.19
C ALA A 130 -8.76 2.79 6.26
N HIS A 131 -8.13 1.63 6.23
CA HIS A 131 -7.08 1.22 7.15
C HIS A 131 -5.67 1.39 6.60
N PHE A 132 -5.48 1.09 5.32
CA PHE A 132 -4.18 1.17 4.65
C PHE A 132 -3.74 2.62 4.43
N SER A 133 -4.66 3.52 4.01
CA SER A 133 -4.28 4.91 3.68
C SER A 133 -3.69 5.68 4.87
N PRO A 134 -4.25 5.61 6.10
CA PRO A 134 -3.61 6.23 7.26
C PRO A 134 -2.28 5.59 7.66
N PHE A 135 -2.15 4.26 7.49
CA PHE A 135 -0.89 3.56 7.71
C PHE A 135 0.19 4.03 6.73
N GLU A 136 -0.13 4.06 5.45
CA GLU A 136 0.77 4.50 4.39
C GLU A 136 1.20 5.96 4.62
N ALA A 137 0.25 6.85 4.90
CA ALA A 137 0.52 8.24 5.23
C ALA A 137 1.46 8.37 6.43
N ALA A 138 1.24 7.63 7.53
CA ALA A 138 2.10 7.69 8.71
C ALA A 138 3.53 7.15 8.42
N SER A 139 3.63 6.10 7.61
CA SER A 139 4.93 5.57 7.15
C SER A 139 5.69 6.61 6.33
N ILE A 140 5.02 7.26 5.38
CA ILE A 140 5.58 8.30 4.53
C ILE A 140 5.97 9.54 5.35
N LYS A 141 5.12 9.99 6.30
CA LYS A 141 5.45 11.11 7.20
C LYS A 141 6.74 10.85 7.95
N HIS A 142 6.92 9.65 8.49
CA HIS A 142 8.14 9.30 9.21
C HIS A 142 9.37 9.28 8.28
N MET A 143 9.24 8.71 7.09
CA MET A 143 10.32 8.65 6.10
C MET A 143 10.75 10.05 5.62
N LEU A 144 9.80 10.98 5.47
CA LEU A 144 10.04 12.32 4.96
C LEU A 144 10.24 13.39 6.05
N ASP A 145 10.23 12.97 7.32
CA ASP A 145 10.25 13.83 8.52
C ASP A 145 9.22 14.97 8.44
N LEU A 146 7.98 14.63 8.05
CA LEU A 146 6.89 15.60 7.96
C LEU A 146 6.31 15.91 9.34
N PRO A 147 6.01 17.18 9.65
CA PRO A 147 5.37 17.55 10.91
C PRO A 147 3.92 17.06 10.96
N GLU A 148 3.30 17.13 12.15
CA GLU A 148 1.95 16.59 12.33
C GLU A 148 0.90 17.29 11.46
N ASN A 149 1.04 18.61 11.28
CA ASN A 149 0.22 19.44 10.40
C ASN A 149 1.06 19.91 9.22
N ALA A 150 1.37 18.99 8.29
CA ALA A 150 2.29 19.26 7.20
C ALA A 150 1.73 20.16 6.08
N GLY A 151 0.43 20.51 6.14
CA GLY A 151 -0.24 21.34 5.15
C GLY A 151 -0.23 20.75 3.74
N LEU A 152 -0.59 21.57 2.76
CA LEU A 152 -0.69 21.16 1.36
C LEU A 152 0.69 20.81 0.77
N ASP A 153 1.75 21.51 1.16
CA ASP A 153 3.11 21.19 0.71
C ASP A 153 3.57 19.81 1.20
N GLY A 154 3.27 19.47 2.46
CA GLY A 154 3.49 18.14 2.99
C GLY A 154 2.68 17.08 2.25
N LEU A 155 1.41 17.36 1.92
CA LEU A 155 0.57 16.44 1.17
C LEU A 155 1.09 16.21 -0.26
N LYS A 156 1.44 17.27 -0.99
CA LYS A 156 2.03 17.16 -2.35
C LYS A 156 3.27 16.29 -2.33
N ARG A 157 4.18 16.51 -1.37
CA ARG A 157 5.36 15.66 -1.18
C ARG A 157 4.94 14.22 -0.91
N ALA A 158 4.06 13.98 0.06
CA ALA A 158 3.66 12.63 0.46
C ALA A 158 2.96 11.82 -0.64
N LEU A 159 2.15 12.47 -1.50
CA LEU A 159 1.51 11.82 -2.66
C LEU A 159 2.55 11.17 -3.60
N GLY A 160 3.72 11.79 -3.75
CA GLY A 160 4.84 11.26 -4.55
C GLY A 160 5.58 10.06 -3.94
N PHE A 161 5.15 9.53 -2.78
CA PHE A 161 5.76 8.36 -2.14
C PHE A 161 4.75 7.24 -1.85
N ARG A 162 3.53 7.35 -2.39
CA ARG A 162 2.52 6.29 -2.26
C ARG A 162 2.93 5.04 -3.03
N VAL A 163 2.46 3.88 -2.60
CA VAL A 163 2.84 2.55 -3.12
C VAL A 163 2.64 2.42 -4.63
N TYR A 164 1.64 3.12 -5.19
CA TYR A 164 1.34 3.08 -6.61
C TYR A 164 1.96 4.22 -7.42
N GLU A 165 2.74 5.11 -6.81
CA GLU A 165 3.47 6.16 -7.54
C GLU A 165 4.31 5.57 -8.66
N SER A 166 4.99 4.45 -8.39
CA SER A 166 5.95 3.88 -9.33
C SER A 166 5.31 3.11 -10.50
N ILE A 167 3.97 3.06 -10.59
CA ILE A 167 3.24 2.30 -11.62
C ILE A 167 2.15 3.10 -12.33
N ASN A 168 1.97 4.37 -11.97
CA ASN A 168 0.95 5.27 -12.49
C ASN A 168 1.61 6.61 -12.88
N VAL A 169 0.94 7.39 -13.73
CA VAL A 169 1.36 8.76 -14.07
C VAL A 169 0.40 9.75 -13.41
N GLN A 170 0.95 10.75 -12.73
CA GLN A 170 0.21 11.68 -11.89
C GLN A 170 0.69 13.12 -12.12
N SER A 171 -0.23 14.08 -11.98
CA SER A 171 0.06 15.51 -12.08
C SER A 171 -0.65 16.32 -11.02
N ILE A 172 -0.12 17.52 -10.76
CA ILE A 172 -0.75 18.53 -9.94
C ILE A 172 -1.08 19.73 -10.83
N SER A 173 -2.29 20.26 -10.70
CA SER A 173 -2.79 21.41 -11.46
C SER A 173 -3.61 22.34 -10.56
N GLU A 174 -3.99 23.51 -11.11
CA GLU A 174 -4.88 24.48 -10.44
C GLU A 174 -4.42 24.85 -9.02
N GLU A 175 -3.12 25.00 -8.83
CA GLU A 175 -2.53 25.31 -7.53
C GLU A 175 -2.84 26.75 -7.12
N THR A 176 -3.42 26.89 -5.93
CA THR A 176 -3.65 28.15 -5.22
C THR A 176 -2.88 28.13 -3.90
N THR A 177 -2.97 29.22 -3.13
CA THR A 177 -2.41 29.28 -1.78
C THR A 177 -3.05 28.29 -0.80
N ASP A 178 -4.30 27.89 -1.07
CA ASP A 178 -5.16 27.13 -0.17
C ASP A 178 -5.72 25.84 -0.79
N SER A 179 -5.36 25.51 -2.03
CA SER A 179 -5.80 24.28 -2.69
C SER A 179 -4.92 23.85 -3.87
N PHE A 180 -5.06 22.59 -4.29
CA PHE A 180 -4.56 22.10 -5.58
C PHE A 180 -5.41 20.93 -6.07
N VAL A 181 -5.34 20.63 -7.36
CA VAL A 181 -5.97 19.46 -7.97
C VAL A 181 -4.89 18.42 -8.28
N PHE A 182 -5.07 17.22 -7.77
CA PHE A 182 -4.27 16.04 -8.09
C PHE A 182 -4.98 15.20 -9.13
N GLN A 183 -4.27 14.79 -10.18
CA GLN A 183 -4.82 14.01 -11.29
C GLN A 183 -4.06 12.70 -11.44
N MET A 184 -4.80 11.62 -11.65
CA MET A 184 -4.29 10.32 -12.05
C MET A 184 -4.38 10.22 -13.58
N ASN A 185 -3.34 10.66 -14.28
CA ASN A 185 -3.29 10.70 -15.74
C ASN A 185 -3.33 9.28 -16.33
N GLU A 186 -2.48 8.40 -15.81
CA GLU A 186 -2.47 6.97 -16.18
C GLU A 186 -2.71 6.12 -14.94
N CYS A 187 -3.77 5.32 -14.96
CA CYS A 187 -4.08 4.35 -13.91
C CYS A 187 -3.88 2.94 -14.43
N ARG A 188 -2.93 2.20 -13.85
CA ARG A 188 -2.57 0.85 -14.28
C ARG A 188 -3.75 -0.14 -14.29
N VAL A 189 -4.72 0.05 -13.39
CA VAL A 189 -5.97 -0.74 -13.31
C VAL A 189 -6.88 -0.42 -14.49
N GLN A 190 -7.18 0.85 -14.73
CA GLN A 190 -8.06 1.25 -15.82
C GLN A 190 -7.45 0.94 -17.19
N GLU A 191 -6.15 1.18 -17.35
CA GLU A 191 -5.40 0.79 -18.55
C GLU A 191 -5.45 -0.72 -18.81
N ALA A 192 -5.41 -1.55 -17.76
CA ALA A 192 -5.57 -3.00 -17.91
C ALA A 192 -6.98 -3.39 -18.38
N ARG A 193 -8.01 -2.67 -17.95
CA ARG A 193 -9.41 -2.89 -18.35
C ARG A 193 -9.67 -2.41 -19.77
N LYS A 194 -9.20 -1.21 -20.12
CA LYS A 194 -9.24 -0.65 -21.47
C LYS A 194 -8.61 -1.59 -22.50
N ARG A 195 -7.43 -2.16 -22.22
CA ARG A 195 -6.80 -3.18 -23.09
C ARG A 195 -7.61 -4.46 -23.26
N ARG A 196 -8.51 -4.76 -22.33
CA ARG A 196 -9.43 -5.92 -22.40
C ARG A 196 -10.80 -5.56 -22.98
N GLY A 197 -11.02 -4.31 -23.40
CA GLY A 197 -12.31 -3.84 -23.86
C GLY A 197 -13.39 -3.82 -22.77
N LEU A 198 -12.99 -3.71 -21.50
CA LEU A 198 -13.90 -3.62 -20.36
C LEU A 198 -14.13 -2.15 -20.00
N ASP A 199 -15.34 -1.82 -19.55
CA ASP A 199 -15.65 -0.51 -18.96
C ASP A 199 -14.74 -0.20 -17.78
N ASP A 200 -14.53 1.10 -17.50
CA ASP A 200 -13.75 1.53 -16.35
C ASP A 200 -14.32 0.98 -15.05
N TYR A 201 -13.40 0.58 -14.16
CA TYR A 201 -13.77 0.07 -12.86
C TYR A 201 -14.34 1.21 -11.99
N PRO A 202 -15.51 1.05 -11.35
CA PRO A 202 -16.15 2.10 -10.55
C PRO A 202 -15.46 2.30 -9.18
N CYS A 203 -14.26 2.88 -9.19
CA CYS A 203 -13.39 3.07 -8.01
C CYS A 203 -13.70 4.31 -7.17
N LYS A 204 -14.67 5.15 -7.53
CA LYS A 204 -14.99 6.39 -6.79
C LYS A 204 -15.21 6.21 -5.29
N SER A 205 -15.89 5.13 -4.88
CA SER A 205 -16.13 4.86 -3.46
C SER A 205 -14.84 4.58 -2.68
N ALA A 206 -13.96 3.77 -3.26
CA ALA A 206 -12.62 3.51 -2.73
C ALA A 206 -11.78 4.78 -2.70
N GLY A 207 -11.76 5.54 -3.80
CA GLY A 207 -11.01 6.79 -3.91
C GLY A 207 -11.43 7.83 -2.87
N LEU A 208 -12.73 7.98 -2.62
CA LEU A 208 -13.24 8.90 -1.59
C LEU A 208 -12.70 8.53 -0.20
N VAL A 209 -12.65 7.25 0.14
CA VAL A 209 -12.07 6.78 1.39
C VAL A 209 -10.56 7.01 1.38
N GLU A 210 -9.89 6.52 0.35
CA GLU A 210 -8.44 6.51 0.20
C GLU A 210 -7.84 7.91 0.31
N TYR A 211 -8.20 8.81 -0.60
CA TYR A 211 -7.59 10.15 -0.69
C TYR A 211 -7.97 11.01 0.53
N SER A 212 -9.21 10.91 1.01
CA SER A 212 -9.63 11.66 2.19
C SER A 212 -8.92 11.21 3.46
N TYR A 213 -8.73 9.90 3.65
CA TYR A 213 -8.07 9.35 4.84
C TYR A 213 -6.57 9.57 4.78
N PHE A 214 -5.96 9.45 3.60
CA PHE A 214 -4.56 9.78 3.38
C PHE A 214 -4.30 11.25 3.71
N ALA A 215 -5.04 12.18 3.08
CA ALA A 215 -4.86 13.62 3.26
C ALA A 215 -5.03 14.06 4.71
N ARG A 216 -6.10 13.59 5.40
CA ARG A 216 -6.31 13.89 6.82
C ARG A 216 -5.22 13.32 7.74
N SER A 217 -4.57 12.23 7.35
CA SER A 217 -3.45 11.66 8.11
C SER A 217 -2.17 12.48 7.95
N ILE A 218 -2.02 13.16 6.80
CA ILE A 218 -0.95 14.15 6.58
C ILE A 218 -1.22 15.42 7.39
N ASP A 219 -2.43 15.97 7.28
CA ASP A 219 -2.90 17.11 8.06
C ASP A 219 -4.43 17.06 8.17
N LYS A 220 -4.94 16.97 9.40
CA LYS A 220 -6.37 16.80 9.68
C LYS A 220 -7.27 17.93 9.17
N ARG A 221 -6.69 19.09 8.84
CA ARG A 221 -7.40 20.28 8.32
C ARG A 221 -7.63 20.22 6.81
N ILE A 222 -7.01 19.26 6.13
CA ILE A 222 -7.17 19.11 4.68
C ILE A 222 -8.53 18.46 4.39
N GLU A 223 -9.28 19.11 3.52
CA GLU A 223 -10.50 18.58 2.91
C GLU A 223 -10.19 18.02 1.52
N THR A 224 -10.97 17.02 1.13
CA THR A 224 -10.81 16.30 -0.13
C THR A 224 -12.14 16.29 -0.86
N GLU A 225 -12.12 16.74 -2.11
CA GLU A 225 -13.27 16.75 -3.01
C GLU A 225 -12.95 15.92 -4.26
N CYS A 226 -13.88 15.07 -4.66
CA CYS A 226 -13.78 14.32 -5.91
C CYS A 226 -14.25 15.20 -7.07
N ILE A 227 -13.34 15.57 -7.98
CA ILE A 227 -13.67 16.30 -9.21
C ILE A 227 -14.26 15.34 -10.25
N GLY A 228 -13.70 14.14 -10.34
CA GLY A 228 -14.24 13.07 -11.18
C GLY A 228 -13.50 11.76 -10.92
N CYS A 229 -14.23 10.65 -10.91
CA CYS A 229 -13.66 9.31 -10.80
C CYS A 229 -14.69 8.29 -11.29
N PRO A 230 -14.31 7.26 -12.07
CA PRO A 230 -15.20 6.20 -12.50
C PRO A 230 -16.10 5.69 -11.35
N PRO A 231 -17.42 5.56 -11.57
CA PRO A 231 -18.10 5.55 -12.87
C PRO A 231 -18.51 6.93 -13.41
N ASP A 232 -18.08 8.02 -12.79
CA ASP A 232 -18.30 9.35 -13.36
C ASP A 232 -17.63 9.45 -14.74
N LYS A 233 -18.19 10.29 -15.61
CA LYS A 233 -17.50 10.66 -16.85
C LYS A 233 -16.26 11.47 -16.51
N HIS A 234 -15.17 11.22 -17.22
CA HIS A 234 -13.91 11.94 -17.12
C HIS A 234 -13.37 12.26 -18.52
N PRO A 235 -12.49 13.26 -18.67
CA PRO A 235 -11.82 13.55 -19.94
C PRO A 235 -10.78 12.46 -20.28
N GLU A 236 -10.17 12.54 -21.47
CA GLU A 236 -9.13 11.59 -21.89
C GLU A 236 -7.81 11.76 -21.12
N ASP A 237 -7.55 12.96 -20.58
CA ASP A 237 -6.27 13.34 -19.99
C ASP A 237 -6.02 12.74 -18.58
N TRP A 238 -7.09 12.28 -17.90
CA TRP A 238 -6.99 11.67 -16.58
C TRP A 238 -8.17 10.76 -16.28
N TYR A 239 -7.93 9.74 -15.45
CA TYR A 239 -8.93 8.80 -14.96
C TYR A 239 -9.64 9.29 -13.69
N CYS A 240 -8.90 9.88 -12.76
CA CYS A 240 -9.52 10.52 -11.60
C CYS A 240 -8.81 11.81 -11.21
N ALA A 241 -9.57 12.74 -10.63
CA ALA A 241 -9.08 14.02 -10.17
C ALA A 241 -9.66 14.36 -8.80
N TRP A 242 -8.80 14.87 -7.91
CA TRP A 242 -9.10 15.12 -6.51
C TRP A 242 -8.59 16.51 -6.13
N LYS A 243 -9.49 17.36 -5.63
CA LYS A 243 -9.11 18.65 -5.08
C LYS A 243 -8.83 18.50 -3.60
N PHE A 244 -7.68 19.00 -3.18
CA PHE A 244 -7.31 19.14 -1.78
C PHE A 244 -7.32 20.61 -1.41
N SER A 245 -7.95 20.95 -0.29
CA SER A 245 -7.99 22.32 0.23
C SER A 245 -7.67 22.34 1.72
N LEU A 246 -7.03 23.41 2.20
CA LEU A 246 -6.70 23.56 3.61
C LEU A 246 -7.65 24.56 4.26
N ASN A 247 -8.43 24.11 5.24
CA ASN A 247 -9.27 25.00 6.04
C ASN A 247 -8.49 25.50 7.27
N GLU A 248 -8.32 26.81 7.41
CA GLU A 248 -7.65 27.43 8.57
C GLU A 248 -8.50 27.45 9.87
N LYS A 249 -9.54 26.61 9.96
CA LYS A 249 -10.43 26.59 11.13
C LYS A 249 -9.73 26.11 12.40
#